data_AF-A0A7K9KLZ1-F1
#
_entry.id   AF-A0A7K9KLZ1-F1
#
_cell.length_a   1.000
_cell.length_b   1.000
_cell.length_c   1.000
_cell.angle_alpha   90.00
_cell.angle_beta   90.00
_cell.angle_gamma   90.00
#
_symmetry.space_group_name_H-M   'P 1'
#
loop_
_entity.id
_entity.type
_entity.pdbx_description
1 polymer ?
#
loop_
_entity_poly.entity_id
_entity_poly.type
_entity_poly.pdbx_seq_one_letter_code
_entity_poly.pdbx_strand_id
1 'polypeptide(L)'
;MEGTWVGTWRPHPRRGPILAEFITPGPKYTIPGSTGHLAHDPTRDRAPAYSFRGTKCPTTDNSSPGPRYFVPPSITNTGKYVPPSAHVIGRPKTKVQVTPGPSDYKTDPANKHVYSKAPSNTMVFRPKSLKGFRTPGPGTYTLPRILGPHTAYTHAEPCYSMTWKSKYKSCFQDAAKTPGPAAFSKVELDVFKTRAPRYTM
;
A
#
# COMPACT_ATOMS: atom_id res chain seq x y z
N MET A 1 22.73 -28.45 47.18
CA MET A 1 24.00 -28.89 47.80
C MET A 1 24.69 -27.66 48.35
N GLU A 2 24.45 -27.35 49.64
CA GLU A 2 25.11 -26.25 50.34
C GLU A 2 26.58 -26.63 50.59
N GLY A 3 27.51 -25.78 50.18
CA GLY A 3 28.94 -25.99 50.39
C GLY A 3 29.33 -25.83 51.86
N THR A 4 30.28 -26.64 52.32
CA THR A 4 30.84 -26.63 53.66
C THR A 4 31.60 -25.32 53.95
N TRP A 5 31.28 -24.69 55.08
CA TRP A 5 31.87 -23.42 55.55
C TRP A 5 33.27 -23.63 56.14
N VAL A 6 34.18 -22.68 55.90
CA VAL A 6 35.47 -22.56 56.62
C VAL A 6 35.59 -21.13 57.15
N GLY A 7 35.21 -20.90 58.41
CA GLY A 7 35.38 -19.62 59.12
C GLY A 7 34.55 -18.43 58.59
N THR A 8 35.02 -17.21 58.85
CA THR A 8 34.37 -15.93 58.48
C THR A 8 34.59 -15.50 57.03
N TRP A 9 35.35 -16.28 56.25
CA TRP A 9 35.67 -15.96 54.86
C TRP A 9 34.86 -16.82 53.89
N ARG A 10 34.20 -16.17 52.92
CA ARG A 10 33.50 -16.87 51.83
C ARG A 10 34.43 -16.98 50.63
N PRO A 11 34.73 -18.20 50.14
CA PRO A 11 35.37 -18.35 48.84
C PRO A 11 34.48 -17.73 47.77
N HIS A 12 35.02 -16.80 46.97
CA HIS A 12 34.27 -16.20 45.88
C HIS A 12 33.89 -17.30 44.88
N PRO A 13 32.60 -17.52 44.58
CA PRO A 13 32.21 -18.43 43.53
C PRO A 13 32.77 -17.92 42.20
N ARG A 14 33.42 -18.79 41.44
CA ARG A 14 33.91 -18.47 40.10
C ARG A 14 32.76 -17.88 39.27
N ARG A 15 32.97 -16.71 38.67
CA ARG A 15 31.95 -15.96 37.90
C ARG A 15 31.51 -16.67 36.61
N GLY A 16 32.23 -17.72 36.22
CA GLY A 16 31.99 -18.53 35.03
C GLY A 16 33.24 -19.35 34.69
N PRO A 17 33.16 -20.19 33.64
CA PRO A 17 34.32 -20.88 33.11
C PRO A 17 35.34 -19.88 32.55
N ILE A 18 36.62 -20.18 32.71
CA ILE A 18 37.73 -19.30 32.29
C ILE A 18 38.31 -19.88 31.01
N LEU A 19 38.66 -19.03 30.03
CA LEU A 19 39.06 -19.49 28.70
C LEU A 19 40.28 -20.44 28.68
N ALA A 20 41.15 -20.39 29.71
CA ALA A 20 42.27 -21.32 29.88
C ALA A 20 41.85 -22.77 30.15
N GLU A 21 40.58 -23.01 30.53
CA GLU A 21 40.03 -24.35 30.76
C GLU A 21 39.64 -25.06 29.44
N PHE A 22 39.56 -24.33 28.32
CA PHE A 22 39.24 -24.89 27.02
C PHE A 22 40.51 -25.26 26.27
N ILE A 23 40.70 -26.55 25.99
CA ILE A 23 41.78 -27.08 25.16
C ILE A 23 41.45 -26.79 23.69
N THR A 24 41.58 -25.54 23.29
CA THR A 24 41.56 -25.12 21.89
C THR A 24 42.87 -24.42 21.56
N PRO A 25 43.43 -24.62 20.35
CA PRO A 25 44.70 -24.01 19.98
C PRO A 25 44.54 -22.48 19.92
N GLY A 26 44.98 -21.81 20.98
CA GLY A 26 45.15 -20.36 21.06
C GLY A 26 44.00 -19.58 21.73
N PRO A 27 44.27 -18.32 22.12
CA PRO A 27 43.26 -17.44 22.69
C PRO A 27 42.12 -17.24 21.69
N LYS A 28 40.92 -17.69 22.06
CA LYS A 28 39.69 -17.40 21.31
C LYS A 28 39.29 -15.96 21.56
N TYR A 29 39.89 -15.04 20.81
CA TYR A 29 39.37 -13.68 20.73
C TYR A 29 37.94 -13.77 20.23
N THR A 30 36.98 -13.12 20.90
CA THR A 30 35.57 -13.03 20.47
C THR A 30 35.43 -12.10 19.25
N ILE A 31 36.37 -12.19 18.33
CA ILE A 31 36.40 -11.46 17.07
C ILE A 31 35.73 -12.38 16.05
N PRO A 32 34.70 -11.91 15.33
CA PRO A 32 34.11 -12.67 14.24
C PRO A 32 35.19 -13.05 13.22
N GLY A 33 35.14 -14.26 12.68
CA GLY A 33 36.07 -14.68 11.64
C GLY A 33 35.90 -13.83 10.38
N SER A 34 36.98 -13.59 9.64
CA SER A 34 36.91 -12.99 8.30
C SER A 34 36.76 -14.04 7.19
N THR A 35 36.60 -15.32 7.56
CA THR A 35 36.54 -16.45 6.63
C THR A 35 35.17 -17.13 6.70
N GLY A 36 34.54 -17.31 5.54
CA GLY A 36 33.22 -17.94 5.43
C GLY A 36 32.05 -16.94 5.50
N HIS A 37 30.82 -17.45 5.30
CA HIS A 37 29.61 -16.62 5.26
C HIS A 37 28.92 -16.50 6.63
N LEU A 38 28.96 -17.58 7.42
CA LEU A 38 28.39 -17.62 8.77
C LEU A 38 29.36 -16.97 9.75
N ALA A 39 28.86 -16.04 10.57
CA ALA A 39 29.64 -15.28 11.56
C ALA A 39 30.83 -14.46 10.98
N HIS A 40 30.68 -13.95 9.75
CA HIS A 40 31.63 -13.01 9.15
C HIS A 40 31.57 -11.64 9.83
N ASP A 41 32.71 -11.01 10.04
CA ASP A 41 32.81 -9.65 10.54
C ASP A 41 32.07 -8.65 9.61
N PRO A 42 31.05 -7.91 10.09
CA PRO A 42 30.30 -6.96 9.26
C PRO A 42 31.11 -5.73 8.83
N THR A 43 32.26 -5.48 9.46
CA THR A 43 33.11 -4.32 9.14
C THR A 43 34.05 -4.57 7.95
N ARG A 44 34.14 -5.81 7.45
CA ARG A 44 35.03 -6.21 6.36
C ARG A 44 34.23 -6.70 5.16
N ASP A 45 34.76 -6.46 3.96
CA ASP A 45 34.12 -6.91 2.73
C ASP A 45 34.05 -8.43 2.66
N ARG A 46 32.88 -8.94 2.27
CA ARG A 46 32.57 -10.37 2.17
C ARG A 46 32.27 -10.73 0.72
N ALA A 47 32.92 -11.76 0.20
CA ALA A 47 32.62 -12.30 -1.13
C ALA A 47 31.18 -12.89 -1.19
N PRO A 48 30.49 -12.82 -2.34
CA PRO A 48 29.16 -13.39 -2.50
C PRO A 48 29.17 -14.92 -2.27
N ALA A 49 28.17 -15.43 -1.57
CA ALA A 49 28.00 -16.86 -1.36
C ALA A 49 27.24 -17.47 -2.55
N TYR A 50 27.88 -18.38 -3.27
CA TYR A 50 27.23 -19.15 -4.33
C TYR A 50 26.67 -20.45 -3.74
N SER A 51 25.35 -20.58 -3.68
CA SER A 51 24.71 -21.87 -3.45
C SER A 51 24.55 -22.59 -4.78
N PHE A 52 25.13 -23.78 -4.93
CA PHE A 52 24.77 -24.66 -6.03
C PHE A 52 23.31 -25.10 -5.85
N ARG A 53 22.50 -24.91 -6.89
CA ARG A 53 21.09 -25.31 -6.91
C ARG A 53 21.00 -26.83 -6.79
N GLY A 54 20.68 -27.38 -5.62
CA GLY A 54 20.56 -28.83 -5.48
C GLY A 54 20.23 -29.39 -4.10
N THR A 55 20.54 -28.68 -3.02
CA THR A 55 20.20 -29.15 -1.67
C THR A 55 18.76 -28.75 -1.32
N LYS A 56 17.86 -29.73 -1.30
CA LYS A 56 16.50 -29.56 -0.78
C LYS A 56 16.60 -29.12 0.68
N CYS A 57 15.84 -28.10 1.08
CA CYS A 57 15.72 -27.73 2.48
C CYS A 57 15.23 -28.95 3.29
N PRO A 58 15.73 -29.18 4.51
CA PRO A 58 15.22 -30.25 5.35
C PRO A 58 13.71 -30.06 5.51
N THR A 59 12.95 -31.08 5.13
CA THR A 59 11.50 -31.12 5.25
C THR A 59 11.14 -31.00 6.73
N THR A 60 10.40 -29.96 7.09
CA THR A 60 9.77 -29.89 8.41
C THR A 60 8.82 -31.07 8.56
N ASP A 61 8.87 -31.80 9.67
CA ASP A 61 8.17 -33.07 9.93
C ASP A 61 6.62 -33.04 9.80
N ASN A 62 6.03 -31.88 9.54
CA ASN A 62 4.58 -31.67 9.43
C ASN A 62 4.10 -31.34 8.00
N SER A 63 4.67 -31.95 6.97
CA SER A 63 4.19 -31.79 5.58
C SER A 63 3.18 -32.89 5.22
N SER A 64 1.94 -32.78 5.68
CA SER A 64 0.82 -33.48 5.05
C SER A 64 0.49 -32.82 3.71
N PRO A 65 -0.03 -33.54 2.69
CA PRO A 65 -0.36 -32.98 1.38
C PRO A 65 -1.50 -31.94 1.40
N GLY A 66 -2.06 -31.63 2.58
CA GLY A 66 -3.10 -30.64 2.77
C GLY A 66 -2.57 -29.23 3.03
N PRO A 67 -3.38 -28.20 2.80
CA PRO A 67 -3.03 -26.82 3.16
C PRO A 67 -2.71 -26.73 4.66
N ARG A 68 -1.66 -25.99 5.01
CA ARG A 68 -1.24 -25.73 6.41
C ARG A 68 -2.32 -25.01 7.24
N TYR A 69 -3.31 -24.42 6.57
CA TYR A 69 -4.40 -23.65 7.16
C TYR A 69 -5.76 -24.23 6.77
N PHE A 70 -6.74 -24.07 7.66
CA PHE A 70 -8.11 -24.49 7.42
C PHE A 70 -8.71 -23.71 6.24
N VAL A 71 -9.16 -24.42 5.21
CA VAL A 71 -9.89 -23.85 4.08
C VAL A 71 -11.38 -24.10 4.31
N PRO A 72 -12.21 -23.05 4.42
CA PRO A 72 -13.66 -23.19 4.53
C PRO A 72 -14.23 -23.98 3.35
N PRO A 73 -15.09 -24.99 3.56
CA PRO A 73 -15.65 -25.83 2.49
C PRO A 73 -16.57 -25.06 1.54
N SER A 74 -17.00 -23.85 1.91
CA SER A 74 -17.85 -22.99 1.08
C SER A 74 -17.07 -22.20 0.00
N ILE A 75 -15.78 -22.46 -0.21
CA ILE A 75 -14.96 -21.73 -1.20
C ILE A 75 -14.77 -22.61 -2.44
N THR A 76 -15.26 -22.15 -3.59
CA THR A 76 -15.03 -22.72 -4.92
C THR A 76 -13.95 -21.92 -5.66
N ASN A 77 -13.49 -22.41 -6.82
CA ASN A 77 -12.54 -21.71 -7.70
C ASN A 77 -13.03 -20.31 -8.16
N THR A 78 -14.33 -20.05 -8.08
CA THR A 78 -14.98 -18.77 -8.43
C THR A 78 -15.28 -17.88 -7.23
N GLY A 79 -14.99 -18.31 -6.00
CA GLY A 79 -15.25 -17.55 -4.77
C GLY A 79 -16.11 -18.31 -3.76
N LYS A 80 -16.79 -17.59 -2.86
CA LYS A 80 -17.65 -18.21 -1.85
C LYS A 80 -18.96 -18.71 -2.49
N TYR A 81 -19.24 -20.00 -2.39
CA TYR A 81 -20.52 -20.59 -2.74
C TYR A 81 -21.62 -20.03 -1.84
N VAL A 82 -22.65 -19.45 -2.45
CA VAL A 82 -23.88 -18.99 -1.80
C VAL A 82 -25.04 -19.75 -2.44
N PRO A 83 -25.86 -20.50 -1.66
CA PRO A 83 -27.00 -21.20 -2.23
C PRO A 83 -28.02 -20.19 -2.78
N PRO A 84 -28.79 -20.55 -3.84
CA PRO A 84 -29.79 -19.67 -4.41
C PRO A 84 -30.83 -19.29 -3.35
N SER A 85 -30.96 -17.98 -3.06
CA SER A 85 -31.96 -17.47 -2.12
C SER A 85 -33.31 -17.32 -2.82
N ALA A 86 -34.41 -17.64 -2.13
CA ALA A 86 -35.75 -17.36 -2.62
C ALA A 86 -35.89 -15.85 -2.91
N HIS A 87 -36.21 -15.50 -4.15
CA HIS A 87 -36.53 -14.12 -4.51
C HIS A 87 -37.93 -13.80 -3.99
N VAL A 88 -38.03 -12.86 -3.05
CA VAL A 88 -39.32 -12.30 -2.64
C VAL A 88 -39.76 -11.33 -3.74
N ILE A 89 -40.46 -11.86 -4.75
CA ILE A 89 -41.07 -11.06 -5.81
C ILE A 89 -42.41 -10.53 -5.29
N GLY A 90 -42.66 -9.23 -5.50
CA GLY A 90 -43.93 -8.61 -5.11
C GLY A 90 -45.13 -9.29 -5.75
N ARG A 91 -46.26 -9.32 -5.04
CA ARG A 91 -47.50 -9.93 -5.54
C ARG A 91 -47.90 -9.30 -6.89
N PRO A 92 -48.14 -10.08 -7.96
CA PRO A 92 -48.59 -9.52 -9.23
C PRO A 92 -49.90 -8.77 -9.01
N LYS A 93 -50.00 -7.55 -9.52
CA LYS A 93 -51.23 -6.77 -9.44
C LYS A 93 -52.31 -7.46 -10.27
N THR A 94 -53.37 -7.93 -9.62
CA THR A 94 -54.56 -8.44 -10.31
C THR A 94 -55.17 -7.29 -11.10
N LYS A 95 -55.09 -7.36 -12.43
CA LYS A 95 -55.78 -6.40 -13.29
C LYS A 95 -57.28 -6.70 -13.21
N VAL A 96 -58.08 -5.70 -12.86
CA VAL A 96 -59.55 -5.79 -12.99
C VAL A 96 -59.86 -5.97 -14.48
N GLN A 97 -60.49 -7.08 -14.84
CA GLN A 97 -60.94 -7.29 -16.21
C GLN A 97 -62.07 -6.29 -16.49
N VAL A 98 -61.81 -5.31 -17.36
CA VAL A 98 -62.83 -4.41 -17.86
C VAL A 98 -63.63 -5.18 -18.90
N THR A 99 -64.87 -5.52 -18.57
CA THR A 99 -65.81 -6.08 -19.53
C THR A 99 -66.25 -4.98 -20.49
N PRO A 100 -66.31 -5.23 -21.81
CA PRO A 100 -66.85 -4.28 -22.77
C PRO A 100 -68.30 -3.91 -22.42
N GLY A 101 -68.71 -2.68 -22.74
CA GLY A 101 -70.10 -2.25 -22.55
C GLY A 101 -71.06 -3.01 -23.47
N PRO A 102 -72.39 -2.96 -23.23
CA PRO A 102 -73.38 -3.68 -24.04
C PRO A 102 -73.35 -3.30 -25.52
N SER A 103 -72.88 -2.10 -25.88
CA SER A 103 -72.74 -1.64 -27.27
C SER A 103 -71.36 -1.89 -27.89
N ASP A 104 -70.38 -2.35 -27.10
CA ASP A 104 -68.99 -2.58 -27.56
C ASP A 104 -68.77 -4.01 -28.09
N TYR A 105 -69.75 -4.90 -27.92
CA TYR A 105 -69.70 -6.25 -28.47
C TYR A 105 -69.78 -6.20 -30.00
N LYS A 106 -68.72 -6.63 -30.68
CA LYS A 106 -68.67 -6.81 -32.14
C LYS A 106 -68.57 -8.29 -32.47
N THR A 107 -69.41 -8.76 -33.41
CA THR A 107 -69.40 -10.16 -33.89
C THR A 107 -68.37 -10.42 -35.00
N ASP A 108 -67.82 -9.36 -35.61
CA ASP A 108 -66.83 -9.44 -36.69
C ASP A 108 -65.60 -10.35 -36.36
N PRO A 109 -64.95 -10.25 -35.18
CA PRO A 109 -63.86 -11.17 -34.83
C PRO A 109 -64.34 -12.61 -34.60
N ALA A 110 -65.62 -12.85 -34.32
CA ALA A 110 -66.14 -14.20 -34.03
C ALA A 110 -66.09 -15.11 -35.27
N ASN A 111 -66.23 -14.56 -36.47
CA ASN A 111 -66.11 -15.33 -37.71
C ASN A 111 -64.76 -16.04 -37.87
N LYS A 112 -63.69 -15.51 -37.25
CA LYS A 112 -62.36 -16.15 -37.23
C LYS A 112 -62.33 -17.44 -36.40
N HIS A 113 -63.26 -17.59 -35.46
CA HIS A 113 -63.39 -18.76 -34.59
C HIS A 113 -64.43 -19.76 -35.11
N VAL A 114 -65.40 -19.30 -35.90
CA VAL A 114 -66.46 -20.15 -36.49
C VAL A 114 -65.97 -20.85 -37.76
N TYR A 115 -65.18 -20.18 -38.61
CA TYR A 115 -64.73 -20.72 -39.88
C TYR A 115 -63.21 -20.86 -39.91
N SER A 116 -62.72 -21.98 -40.46
CA SER A 116 -61.28 -22.17 -40.69
C SER A 116 -60.76 -21.12 -41.67
N LYS A 117 -59.76 -20.35 -41.27
CA LYS A 117 -59.15 -19.28 -42.06
C LYS A 117 -57.66 -19.54 -42.23
N ALA A 118 -57.15 -19.32 -43.45
CA ALA A 118 -55.71 -19.37 -43.70
C ALA A 118 -54.94 -18.38 -42.81
N PRO A 119 -53.71 -18.71 -42.38
CA PRO A 119 -52.91 -17.84 -41.53
C PRO A 119 -52.67 -16.48 -42.21
N SER A 120 -52.98 -15.39 -41.50
CA SER A 120 -52.72 -14.03 -41.96
C SER A 120 -51.45 -13.52 -41.29
N ASN A 121 -50.37 -13.40 -42.05
CA ASN A 121 -49.11 -12.84 -41.58
C ASN A 121 -49.11 -11.33 -41.79
N THR A 122 -49.01 -10.56 -40.70
CA THR A 122 -48.78 -9.12 -40.78
C THR A 122 -47.29 -8.84 -40.82
N MET A 123 -46.81 -8.09 -41.82
CA MET A 123 -45.43 -7.56 -41.78
C MET A 123 -45.38 -6.36 -40.83
N VAL A 124 -44.75 -6.54 -39.68
CA VAL A 124 -44.47 -5.45 -38.74
C VAL A 124 -43.17 -4.78 -39.16
N PHE A 125 -43.14 -3.44 -39.20
CA PHE A 125 -41.92 -2.69 -39.46
C PHE A 125 -40.84 -3.03 -38.43
N ARG A 126 -39.58 -3.02 -38.86
CA ARG A 126 -38.44 -3.27 -37.96
C ARG A 126 -38.49 -2.24 -36.82
N PRO A 127 -38.50 -2.65 -35.54
CA PRO A 127 -38.40 -1.70 -34.44
C PRO A 127 -37.10 -0.91 -34.62
N LYS A 128 -37.14 0.41 -34.39
CA LYS A 128 -35.93 1.23 -34.38
C LYS A 128 -34.93 0.56 -33.45
N SER A 129 -33.70 0.41 -33.91
CA SER A 129 -32.62 -0.16 -33.11
C SER A 129 -32.62 0.51 -31.74
N LEU A 130 -32.62 -0.31 -30.68
CA LEU A 130 -32.42 0.18 -29.32
C LEU A 130 -31.24 1.12 -29.35
N LYS A 131 -31.44 2.36 -28.86
CA LYS A 131 -30.41 3.39 -28.85
C LYS A 131 -29.20 2.77 -28.16
N GLY A 132 -28.13 2.51 -28.92
CA GLY A 132 -26.93 1.88 -28.40
C GLY A 132 -26.49 2.63 -27.15
N PHE A 133 -26.02 1.91 -26.13
CA PHE A 133 -25.46 2.52 -24.93
C PHE A 133 -24.52 3.64 -25.37
N ARG A 134 -24.86 4.89 -25.01
CA ARG A 134 -24.01 6.04 -25.26
C ARG A 134 -22.84 5.98 -24.29
N THR A 135 -21.94 5.03 -24.51
CA THR A 135 -20.66 5.01 -23.85
C THR A 135 -19.84 6.16 -24.41
N PRO A 136 -19.25 7.02 -23.57
CA PRO A 136 -18.28 8.00 -24.05
C PRO A 136 -17.19 7.27 -24.83
N GLY A 137 -16.77 7.85 -25.95
CA GLY A 137 -15.62 7.35 -26.71
C GLY A 137 -14.35 7.28 -25.85
N PRO A 138 -13.32 6.54 -26.30
CA PRO A 138 -12.13 6.22 -25.49
C PRO A 138 -11.33 7.43 -24.97
N GLY A 139 -11.58 8.66 -25.47
CA GLY A 139 -10.97 9.91 -24.98
C GLY A 139 -11.90 10.88 -24.26
N THR A 140 -13.20 10.56 -24.10
CA THR A 140 -14.18 11.46 -23.46
C THR A 140 -14.36 11.21 -21.96
N TYR A 141 -13.60 10.27 -21.38
CA TYR A 141 -13.58 10.06 -19.94
C TYR A 141 -12.74 11.16 -19.27
N THR A 142 -13.39 12.13 -18.63
CA THR A 142 -12.72 13.10 -17.77
C THR A 142 -12.49 12.48 -16.40
N LEU A 143 -11.23 12.33 -16.00
CA LEU A 143 -10.89 11.91 -14.64
C LEU A 143 -11.18 13.05 -13.65
N PRO A 144 -11.63 12.75 -12.42
CA PRO A 144 -11.79 13.77 -11.38
C PRO A 144 -10.43 14.44 -11.10
N ARG A 145 -10.43 15.74 -10.81
CA ARG A 145 -9.21 16.50 -10.49
C ARG A 145 -8.53 15.89 -9.27
N ILE A 146 -7.29 15.43 -9.44
CA ILE A 146 -6.47 14.83 -8.38
C ILE A 146 -5.59 15.95 -7.81
N LEU A 147 -5.57 16.07 -6.47
CA LEU A 147 -4.69 17.00 -5.76
C LEU A 147 -3.45 16.25 -5.26
N GLY A 148 -2.27 16.81 -5.50
CA GLY A 148 -1.02 16.35 -4.86
C GLY A 148 0.11 15.91 -5.82
N PRO A 149 1.36 15.83 -5.32
CA PRO A 149 2.57 15.74 -6.14
C PRO A 149 2.99 14.32 -6.56
N HIS A 150 2.05 13.40 -6.83
CA HIS A 150 2.42 12.00 -7.11
C HIS A 150 1.51 11.27 -8.11
N THR A 151 1.23 11.90 -9.25
CA THR A 151 0.56 11.24 -10.37
C THR A 151 1.53 11.09 -11.55
N ALA A 152 1.91 9.85 -11.86
CA ALA A 152 2.89 9.57 -12.92
C ALA A 152 2.32 9.72 -14.35
N TYR A 153 0.99 9.70 -14.50
CA TYR A 153 0.31 9.57 -15.80
C TYR A 153 -0.84 10.57 -16.00
N THR A 154 -1.13 11.43 -15.03
CA THR A 154 -2.21 12.44 -15.11
C THR A 154 -1.76 13.77 -14.51
N HIS A 155 -2.28 14.87 -15.05
CA HIS A 155 -2.01 16.22 -14.55
C HIS A 155 -2.72 16.44 -13.20
N ALA A 156 -1.96 16.72 -12.14
CA ALA A 156 -2.47 17.07 -10.82
C ALA A 156 -2.34 18.56 -10.54
N GLU A 157 -3.31 19.14 -9.84
CA GLU A 157 -3.24 20.55 -9.41
C GLU A 157 -2.35 20.69 -8.17
N PRO A 158 -1.64 21.82 -8.01
CA PRO A 158 -0.75 22.04 -6.88
C PRO A 158 -1.51 22.05 -5.54
N CYS A 159 -1.00 21.29 -4.57
CA CYS A 159 -1.53 21.28 -3.21
C CYS A 159 -0.72 22.24 -2.33
N TYR A 160 -1.27 23.43 -2.06
CA TYR A 160 -0.65 24.40 -1.17
C TYR A 160 -1.00 24.07 0.29
N SER A 161 0.01 23.78 1.10
CA SER A 161 -0.15 23.70 2.56
C SER A 161 0.10 25.07 3.17
N MET A 162 -0.89 25.60 3.89
CA MET A 162 -0.70 26.79 4.71
C MET A 162 0.05 26.39 5.98
N THR A 163 1.36 26.63 6.01
CA THR A 163 2.11 26.52 7.26
C THR A 163 1.76 27.72 8.15
N TRP A 164 1.26 27.43 9.34
CA TRP A 164 1.07 28.45 10.38
C TRP A 164 2.41 29.13 10.71
N LYS A 165 2.37 30.45 10.92
CA LYS A 165 3.53 31.24 11.36
C LYS A 165 4.09 30.64 12.65
N SER A 166 5.28 30.05 12.57
CA SER A 166 6.00 29.58 13.75
C SER A 166 6.26 30.75 14.69
N LYS A 167 6.01 30.57 16.00
CA LYS A 167 6.44 31.54 17.03
C LYS A 167 7.97 31.65 17.12
N TYR A 168 8.68 30.67 16.57
CA TYR A 168 10.12 30.64 16.49
C TYR A 168 10.61 31.59 15.40
N LYS A 169 10.82 32.85 15.76
CA LYS A 169 11.46 33.86 14.90
C LYS A 169 12.94 33.52 14.74
N SER A 170 13.28 32.68 13.77
CA SER A 170 14.67 32.42 13.39
C SER A 170 15.30 33.69 12.80
N CYS A 171 16.63 33.81 12.85
CA CYS A 171 17.36 34.93 12.22
C CYS A 171 17.12 35.04 10.70
N PHE A 172 16.62 33.96 10.08
CA PHE A 172 16.26 33.93 8.66
C PHE A 172 14.83 34.42 8.39
N GLN A 173 13.98 34.50 9.42
CA GLN A 173 12.61 35.02 9.32
C GLN A 173 12.46 36.45 9.86
N ASP A 174 13.30 36.84 10.83
CA ASP A 174 13.27 38.17 11.46
C ASP A 174 14.49 38.99 11.04
N ALA A 175 14.41 39.60 9.85
CA ALA A 175 15.47 40.46 9.29
C ALA A 175 15.80 41.68 10.16
N ALA A 176 15.01 41.99 11.18
CA ALA A 176 15.28 43.08 12.12
C ALA A 176 16.35 42.72 13.17
N LYS A 177 16.69 41.43 13.33
CA LYS A 177 17.70 40.98 14.31
C LYS A 177 19.11 40.87 13.75
N THR A 178 19.28 40.97 12.45
CA THR A 178 20.58 40.98 11.79
C THR A 178 20.98 42.43 11.50
N PRO A 179 22.04 42.97 12.13
CA PRO A 179 22.53 44.29 11.76
C PRO A 179 22.89 44.28 10.27
N GLY A 180 22.34 45.22 9.51
CA GLY A 180 22.67 45.36 8.10
C GLY A 180 24.17 45.67 7.92
N PRO A 181 24.73 45.48 6.72
CA PRO A 181 26.16 45.72 6.46
C PRO A 181 26.62 47.15 6.81
N ALA A 182 25.71 48.12 6.85
CA ALA A 182 25.96 49.50 7.26
C ALA A 182 26.00 49.74 8.79
N ALA A 183 25.59 48.77 9.60
CA ALA A 183 25.56 48.89 11.07
C ALA A 183 26.91 48.53 11.73
N PHE A 184 27.86 47.97 10.96
CA PHE A 184 29.21 47.73 11.43
C PHE A 184 30.05 49.02 11.34
N SER A 185 30.72 49.39 12.43
CA SER A 185 31.63 50.54 12.45
C SER A 185 32.81 50.31 11.51
N LYS A 186 33.20 51.34 10.74
CA LYS A 186 34.41 51.28 9.91
C LYS A 186 35.63 51.10 10.82
N VAL A 187 36.38 50.02 10.62
CA VAL A 187 37.65 49.79 11.32
C VAL A 187 38.75 50.59 10.64
N GLU A 188 39.62 51.24 11.42
CA GLU A 188 40.77 51.98 10.90
C GLU A 188 41.72 51.04 10.14
N LEU A 189 41.92 51.31 8.85
CA LEU A 189 42.71 50.45 7.95
C LEU A 189 44.21 50.45 8.29
N ASP A 190 44.70 51.50 8.95
CA ASP A 190 46.10 51.66 9.35
C ASP A 190 46.54 50.62 10.40
N VAL A 191 45.59 49.93 11.04
CA VAL A 191 45.87 48.86 12.02
C VAL A 191 46.38 47.57 11.36
N PHE A 192 45.96 47.30 10.11
CA PHE A 192 46.27 46.05 9.40
C PHE A 192 46.79 46.24 7.98
N LYS A 193 46.82 47.48 7.47
CA LYS A 193 47.47 47.83 6.21
C LYS A 193 48.58 48.83 6.44
N THR A 194 49.59 48.79 5.58
CA THR A 194 50.66 49.78 5.58
C THR A 194 50.07 51.18 5.37
N ARG A 195 50.33 52.05 6.34
CA ARG A 195 49.82 53.42 6.38
C ARG A 195 50.35 54.25 5.21
N ALA A 196 49.50 55.05 4.59
CA ALA A 196 49.91 55.97 3.54
C ALA A 196 50.81 57.09 4.10
N PRO A 197 51.78 57.61 3.33
CA PRO A 197 52.65 58.70 3.78
C PRO A 197 51.81 59.96 4.08
N ARG A 198 52.00 60.54 5.27
CA ARG A 198 51.36 61.79 5.68
C ARG A 198 52.36 62.93 5.53
N TYR A 199 51.96 63.98 4.84
CA TYR A 199 52.73 65.21 4.70
C TYR A 199 52.39 66.15 5.86
N THR A 200 53.39 66.86 6.35
CA THR A 200 53.29 67.96 7.31
C THR A 200 53.95 69.18 6.68
N MET A 201 53.34 70.36 6.79
CA MET A 201 53.99 71.63 6.44
C MET A 201 54.80 72.14 7.62
#